data_AF-A0A138A3G5-F1
#
_entry.id   AF-A0A138A3G5-F1
#
_cell.length_a   1.000
_cell.length_b   1.000
_cell.length_c   1.000
_cell.angle_alpha   90.00
_cell.angle_beta   90.00
_cell.angle_gamma   90.00
#
_symmetry.space_group_name_H-M   'P 1'
#
loop_
_entity.id
_entity.type
_entity.pdbx_description
1 polymer ?
#
loop_
_entity_poly.entity_id
_entity_poly.type
_entity_poly.pdbx_seq_one_letter_code
_entity_poly.pdbx_strand_id
1 'polypeptide(L)'
;MITRTVTITAAVAAAAGLALVAPGAANASPNPCDVHQTVVAHIETPSSSASICRWKGDGRTEYRGFGKGNGLAVTAPVVWSNGSSYSAVNNGYTYRLDVGRGLAVVAPNGYQISYEPAI
;
A
#
# COMPACT_ATOMS: atom_id res chain seq x y z
N MET A 1 11.78 43.16 50.89
CA MET A 1 12.40 42.23 49.93
C MET A 1 13.49 41.50 50.70
N ILE A 2 13.49 40.18 50.92
CA ILE A 2 13.55 39.08 49.94
C ILE A 2 12.84 37.84 50.52
N THR A 3 12.06 37.17 49.68
CA THR A 3 11.14 36.05 49.98
C THR A 3 11.88 34.72 50.11
N ARG A 4 11.53 33.88 51.11
CA ARG A 4 12.11 32.54 51.31
C ARG A 4 11.35 31.49 50.48
N THR A 5 12.09 30.79 49.63
CA THR A 5 11.60 29.71 48.76
C THR A 5 11.34 28.44 49.57
N VAL A 6 10.12 27.90 49.49
CA VAL A 6 9.78 26.57 50.01
C VAL A 6 9.70 25.61 48.83
N THR A 7 10.58 24.62 48.80
CA THR A 7 10.61 23.49 47.88
C THR A 7 9.56 22.46 48.30
N ILE A 8 8.57 22.20 47.45
CA ILE A 8 7.65 21.06 47.60
C ILE A 8 8.01 20.03 46.52
N THR A 9 8.36 18.84 47.00
CA THR A 9 8.76 17.68 46.21
C THR A 9 7.54 16.93 45.65
N ALA A 10 7.71 16.44 44.42
CA ALA A 10 7.11 15.26 43.80
C ALA A 10 5.60 15.24 43.47
N ALA A 11 5.31 15.23 42.17
CA ALA A 11 4.32 14.33 41.60
C ALA A 11 4.91 13.73 40.31
N VAL A 12 5.36 12.48 40.40
CA VAL A 12 5.61 11.63 39.24
C VAL A 12 4.24 11.21 38.72
N ALA A 13 3.75 11.91 37.68
CA ALA A 13 2.60 11.48 36.92
C ALA A 13 3.09 10.72 35.69
N ALA A 14 3.18 9.39 35.82
CA ALA A 14 3.17 8.50 34.67
C ALA A 14 1.76 8.55 34.07
N ALA A 15 1.64 9.10 32.86
CA ALA A 15 0.44 8.91 32.03
C ALA A 15 0.84 8.92 30.56
N ALA A 16 0.94 7.71 30.04
CA ALA A 16 0.69 7.27 28.66
C ALA A 16 1.13 8.22 27.53
N GLY A 17 2.18 7.79 26.82
CA GLY A 17 2.48 8.28 25.48
C GLY A 17 1.27 8.17 24.57
N LEU A 18 0.64 9.31 24.30
CA LEU A 18 -0.04 9.52 23.04
C LEU A 18 1.05 9.87 22.03
N ALA A 19 1.65 8.83 21.45
CA ALA A 19 2.25 8.96 20.14
C ALA A 19 1.12 9.37 19.21
N LEU A 20 1.00 10.68 18.97
CA LEU A 20 0.26 11.22 17.84
C LEU A 20 0.79 10.49 16.62
N VAL A 21 0.02 9.53 16.10
CA VAL A 21 0.23 8.99 14.77
C VAL A 21 -0.07 10.18 13.86
N ALA A 22 0.97 10.97 13.58
CA ALA A 22 0.88 11.97 12.54
C ALA A 22 0.37 11.24 11.29
N PRO A 23 -0.62 11.79 10.57
CA PRO A 23 -0.97 11.23 9.27
C PRO A 23 0.30 11.25 8.44
N GLY A 24 0.91 10.07 8.27
CA GLY A 24 2.11 9.92 7.46
C GLY A 24 1.82 10.53 6.11
N ALA A 25 2.73 11.36 5.60
CA ALA A 25 2.60 11.96 4.28
C ALA A 25 2.20 10.86 3.29
N ALA A 26 1.04 11.00 2.65
CA ALA A 26 0.61 10.04 1.65
C ALA A 26 1.67 10.02 0.55
N ASN A 27 2.32 8.86 0.38
CA ASN A 27 3.33 8.73 -0.65
C ASN A 27 2.64 8.85 -2.02
N ALA A 28 3.08 9.78 -2.85
CA ALA A 28 2.64 9.83 -4.23
C ALA A 28 2.99 8.50 -4.90
N SER A 29 2.04 7.93 -5.65
CA SER A 29 2.32 6.70 -6.40
C SER A 29 3.49 6.95 -7.37
N PRO A 30 4.54 6.11 -7.36
CA PRO A 30 5.56 6.18 -8.39
C PRO A 30 4.97 5.86 -9.76
N ASN A 31 5.77 6.10 -10.82
CA ASN A 31 5.37 5.80 -12.20
C ASN A 31 4.85 4.35 -12.30
N PRO A 32 3.62 4.14 -12.83
CA PRO A 32 2.95 2.84 -12.81
C PRO A 32 3.73 1.71 -13.47
N CYS A 33 4.50 1.99 -14.52
CA CYS A 33 5.27 1.00 -15.28
C CYS A 33 6.67 1.50 -15.65
N ASP A 34 7.57 0.58 -15.97
CA ASP A 34 8.91 0.90 -16.46
C ASP A 34 8.90 1.38 -17.93
N VAL A 35 9.98 2.04 -18.38
CA VAL A 35 10.08 2.68 -19.73
C VAL A 35 9.87 1.69 -20.90
N HIS A 36 10.22 0.42 -20.69
CA HIS A 36 10.06 -0.66 -21.67
C HIS A 36 8.74 -1.43 -21.52
N GLN A 37 7.84 -0.94 -20.67
CA GLN A 37 6.53 -1.52 -20.46
C GLN A 37 5.43 -0.57 -20.96
N THR A 38 4.23 -1.12 -21.14
CA THR A 38 3.01 -0.37 -21.44
C THR A 38 1.96 -0.69 -20.39
N VAL A 39 1.27 0.34 -19.90
CA VAL A 39 0.16 0.17 -18.95
C VAL A 39 -0.99 -0.55 -19.66
N VAL A 40 -1.42 -1.68 -19.11
CA VAL A 40 -2.59 -2.44 -19.55
C VAL A 40 -3.80 -2.09 -18.72
N ALA A 41 -3.61 -1.98 -17.42
CA ALA A 41 -4.63 -1.56 -16.47
C ALA A 41 -3.96 -0.78 -15.35
N HIS A 42 -4.69 0.18 -14.78
CA HIS A 42 -4.26 0.94 -13.63
C HIS A 42 -5.45 1.18 -12.72
N ILE A 43 -5.24 1.04 -11.43
CA ILE A 43 -6.21 1.40 -10.40
C ILE A 43 -5.49 2.21 -9.34
N GLU A 44 -6.11 3.31 -8.99
CA GLU A 44 -5.76 4.09 -7.83
C GLU A 44 -6.85 3.92 -6.78
N THR A 45 -6.45 3.88 -5.51
CA THR A 45 -7.33 3.84 -4.34
C THR A 45 -6.81 4.88 -3.33
N PRO A 46 -7.53 5.17 -2.24
CA PRO A 46 -7.06 6.13 -1.24
C PRO A 46 -5.75 5.69 -0.57
N SER A 47 -5.54 4.39 -0.36
CA SER A 47 -4.41 3.86 0.41
C SER A 47 -3.38 3.09 -0.43
N SER A 48 -3.71 2.73 -1.67
CA SER A 48 -2.86 1.96 -2.57
C SER A 48 -3.02 2.39 -4.04
N SER A 49 -2.06 2.05 -4.88
CA SER A 49 -2.18 2.05 -6.33
C SER A 49 -1.64 0.75 -6.89
N ALA A 50 -2.17 0.28 -8.00
CA ALA A 50 -1.58 -0.85 -8.70
C ALA A 50 -1.80 -0.76 -10.21
N SER A 51 -0.86 -1.34 -10.94
CA SER A 51 -0.84 -1.34 -12.39
C SER A 51 -0.49 -2.72 -12.91
N ILE A 52 -1.10 -3.07 -14.04
CA ILE A 52 -0.65 -4.18 -14.87
C ILE A 52 0.18 -3.59 -16.00
N CYS A 53 1.43 -4.01 -16.05
CA CYS A 53 2.40 -3.56 -17.02
C CYS A 53 2.73 -4.70 -17.97
N ARG A 54 2.73 -4.42 -19.28
CA ARG A 54 3.10 -5.40 -20.29
C ARG A 54 4.44 -5.03 -20.92
N TRP A 55 5.37 -5.98 -20.92
CA TRP A 55 6.67 -5.82 -21.55
C TRP A 55 6.54 -5.72 -23.08
N LYS A 56 7.19 -4.72 -23.69
CA LYS A 56 7.15 -4.51 -25.14
C LYS A 56 7.90 -5.59 -25.93
N GLY A 57 8.87 -6.27 -25.30
CA GLY A 57 9.70 -7.28 -25.96
C GLY A 57 9.06 -8.67 -26.06
N ASP A 58 8.51 -9.17 -24.95
CA ASP A 58 8.01 -10.55 -24.85
C ASP A 58 6.51 -10.65 -24.53
N GLY A 59 5.84 -9.52 -24.33
CA GLY A 59 4.40 -9.47 -24.05
C GLY A 59 4.00 -9.97 -22.66
N ARG A 60 4.96 -10.38 -21.80
CA ARG A 60 4.66 -10.82 -20.43
C ARG A 60 4.06 -9.67 -19.64
N THR A 61 3.18 -10.03 -18.71
CA THR A 61 2.51 -9.06 -17.84
C THR A 61 3.02 -9.17 -16.41
N GLU A 62 3.14 -8.01 -15.78
CA GLU A 62 3.65 -7.83 -14.44
C GLU A 62 2.69 -6.97 -13.65
N TYR A 63 2.41 -7.40 -12.43
CA TYR A 63 1.69 -6.62 -11.45
C TYR A 63 2.69 -5.74 -10.70
N ARG A 64 2.38 -4.45 -10.62
CA ARG A 64 3.14 -3.46 -9.83
C ARG A 64 2.18 -2.74 -8.90
N GLY A 65 2.23 -3.07 -7.61
CA GLY A 65 1.43 -2.45 -6.54
C GLY A 65 2.28 -1.54 -5.67
N PHE A 66 1.66 -0.51 -5.10
CA PHE A 66 2.28 0.43 -4.20
C PHE A 66 1.30 0.85 -3.10
N GLY A 67 1.68 0.63 -1.84
CA GLY A 67 0.93 1.10 -0.67
C GLY A 67 1.31 2.55 -0.35
N LYS A 68 0.40 3.50 -0.53
CA LYS A 68 0.64 4.93 -0.25
C LYS A 68 0.84 5.21 1.23
N GLY A 69 0.19 4.43 2.10
CA GLY A 69 0.26 4.57 3.55
C GLY A 69 1.55 4.05 4.19
N ASN A 70 2.24 3.10 3.56
CA ASN A 70 3.44 2.46 4.11
C ASN A 70 4.66 2.51 3.18
N GLY A 71 4.51 2.99 1.95
CA GLY A 71 5.56 3.06 0.94
C GLY A 71 6.00 1.69 0.39
N LEU A 72 5.29 0.61 0.72
CA LEU A 72 5.67 -0.73 0.26
C LEU A 72 5.29 -0.92 -1.21
N ALA A 73 6.25 -1.40 -2.00
CA ALA A 73 6.03 -1.76 -3.39
C ALA A 73 6.03 -3.28 -3.56
N VAL A 74 5.15 -3.79 -4.42
CA VAL A 74 5.07 -5.20 -4.78
C VAL A 74 5.17 -5.32 -6.29
N THR A 75 6.18 -6.04 -6.76
CA THR A 75 6.32 -6.37 -8.18
C THR A 75 6.33 -7.89 -8.33
N ALA A 76 5.42 -8.42 -9.15
CA ALA A 76 5.32 -9.85 -9.37
C ALA A 76 4.75 -10.17 -10.76
N PRO A 77 5.18 -11.28 -11.41
CA PRO A 77 4.57 -11.73 -12.65
C PRO A 77 3.08 -12.00 -12.45
N VAL A 78 2.27 -11.63 -13.44
CA VAL A 78 0.85 -12.01 -13.46
C VAL A 78 0.77 -13.51 -13.78
N VAL A 79 0.12 -14.26 -12.90
CA VAL A 79 -0.06 -15.72 -13.02
C VAL A 79 -1.41 -16.09 -13.62
N TRP A 80 -2.38 -15.17 -13.55
CA TRP A 80 -3.71 -15.38 -14.11
C TRP A 80 -4.34 -14.07 -14.55
N SER A 81 -5.07 -14.11 -15.67
CA SER A 81 -5.87 -13.00 -16.16
C SER A 81 -7.06 -13.48 -16.98
N ASN A 82 -8.16 -12.74 -16.93
CA ASN A 82 -9.31 -12.89 -17.84
C ASN A 82 -9.65 -11.57 -18.57
N GLY A 83 -8.74 -10.59 -18.57
CA GLY A 83 -8.93 -9.26 -19.15
C GLY A 83 -9.67 -8.27 -18.24
N SER A 84 -10.59 -8.74 -17.39
CA SER A 84 -11.29 -7.91 -16.39
C SER A 84 -10.64 -7.95 -15.02
N SER A 85 -9.87 -8.99 -14.74
CA SER A 85 -9.13 -9.20 -13.51
C SER A 85 -7.76 -9.78 -13.82
N TYR A 86 -6.78 -9.39 -13.02
CA TYR A 86 -5.40 -9.84 -13.09
C TYR A 86 -4.96 -10.28 -11.70
N SER A 87 -4.20 -11.36 -11.61
CA SER A 87 -3.70 -11.87 -10.33
C SER A 87 -2.22 -12.16 -10.42
N ALA A 88 -1.48 -11.72 -9.40
CA ALA A 88 -0.08 -12.02 -9.21
C ALA A 88 0.11 -12.61 -7.81
N VAL A 89 1.13 -13.47 -7.65
CA VAL A 89 1.43 -14.10 -6.37
C VAL A 89 2.81 -13.66 -5.90
N ASN A 90 2.91 -13.17 -4.68
CA ASN A 90 4.17 -12.81 -4.04
C ASN A 90 4.13 -13.23 -2.57
N ASN A 91 5.15 -13.97 -2.10
CA ASN A 91 5.24 -14.48 -0.73
C ASN A 91 3.98 -15.26 -0.26
N GLY A 92 3.32 -15.98 -1.17
CA GLY A 92 2.09 -16.74 -0.89
C GLY A 92 0.81 -15.92 -0.86
N TYR A 93 0.89 -14.59 -0.92
CA TYR A 93 -0.27 -13.71 -1.06
C TYR A 93 -0.63 -13.55 -2.53
N THR A 94 -1.93 -13.56 -2.82
CA THR A 94 -2.45 -13.19 -4.15
C THR A 94 -2.86 -11.74 -4.14
N TYR A 95 -2.27 -10.96 -5.04
CA TYR A 95 -2.61 -9.58 -5.33
C TYR A 95 -3.47 -9.56 -6.57
N ARG A 96 -4.72 -9.10 -6.44
CA ARG A 96 -5.68 -9.04 -7.52
C ARG A 96 -6.01 -7.60 -7.87
N LEU A 97 -5.94 -7.29 -9.16
CA LEU A 97 -6.42 -6.04 -9.74
C LEU A 97 -7.70 -6.35 -10.52
N ASP A 98 -8.83 -5.84 -10.06
CA ASP A 98 -10.14 -5.97 -10.72
C ASP A 98 -10.41 -4.66 -11.47
N VAL A 99 -10.22 -4.67 -12.80
CA VAL A 99 -10.21 -3.47 -13.65
C VAL A 99 -11.47 -2.63 -13.45
N GLY A 100 -11.26 -1.36 -13.08
CA GLY A 100 -12.34 -0.40 -12.82
C GLY A 100 -13.17 -0.68 -11.55
N ARG A 101 -12.79 -1.67 -10.74
CA ARG A 101 -13.54 -2.06 -9.53
C ARG A 101 -12.72 -1.89 -8.26
N GLY A 102 -11.48 -2.36 -8.24
CA GLY A 102 -10.65 -2.26 -7.04
C GLY A 102 -9.46 -3.20 -7.01
N LEU A 103 -8.78 -3.17 -5.86
CA LEU A 103 -7.63 -4.00 -5.53
C LEU A 103 -8.01 -4.96 -4.41
N ALA A 104 -7.56 -6.20 -4.50
CA ALA A 104 -7.75 -7.19 -3.44
C ALA A 104 -6.41 -7.84 -3.08
N VAL A 105 -6.26 -8.14 -1.79
CA VAL A 105 -5.16 -8.99 -1.30
C VAL A 105 -5.77 -10.20 -0.62
N VAL A 106 -5.37 -11.38 -1.07
CA VAL A 106 -5.83 -12.68 -0.57
C VAL A 106 -4.65 -13.40 0.07
N ALA A 107 -4.82 -13.84 1.31
CA ALA A 107 -3.81 -14.58 2.05
C ALA A 107 -3.62 -16.00 1.49
N PRO A 108 -2.50 -16.69 1.83
CA PRO A 108 -2.23 -18.05 1.35
C PRO A 108 -3.32 -19.08 1.69
N ASN A 109 -4.08 -18.84 2.75
CA ASN A 109 -5.22 -19.67 3.17
C ASN A 109 -6.51 -19.40 2.37
N GLY A 110 -6.46 -18.54 1.34
CA GLY A 110 -7.59 -18.20 0.48
C GLY A 110 -8.52 -17.11 1.02
N TYR A 111 -8.27 -16.58 2.23
CA TYR A 111 -9.08 -15.50 2.78
C TYR A 111 -8.67 -14.14 2.22
N GLN A 112 -9.65 -13.35 1.78
CA GLN A 112 -9.42 -11.96 1.40
C GLN A 112 -9.16 -11.12 2.65
N ILE A 113 -7.95 -10.58 2.76
CA ILE A 113 -7.51 -9.76 3.91
C ILE A 113 -7.59 -8.26 3.63
N SER A 114 -7.68 -7.87 2.36
CA SER A 114 -7.90 -6.48 1.96
C SER A 114 -8.73 -6.43 0.68
N TYR A 115 -9.64 -5.45 0.60
CA TYR A 115 -10.26 -5.03 -0.65
C TYR A 115 -10.47 -3.51 -0.62
N GLU A 116 -9.93 -2.83 -1.61
CA GLU A 116 -9.93 -1.39 -1.74
C GLU A 116 -10.64 -1.02 -3.06
N PRO A 117 -11.78 -0.32 -3.02
CA PRO A 117 -12.46 0.10 -4.24
C PRO A 117 -11.63 1.15 -4.99
N ALA A 118 -11.74 1.13 -6.32
CA ALA A 118 -11.15 2.16 -7.17
C ALA A 118 -11.79 3.54 -6.89
N ILE A 119 -10.99 4.61 -7.03
CA ILE A 119 -11.46 6.01 -6.97
C ILE A 119 -11.71 6.60 -8.36
#